data_AF-A0A7K6SJU0-F1
#
_entry.id   AF-A0A7K6SJU0-F1
#
_cell.length_a   1.000
_cell.length_b   1.000
_cell.length_c   1.000
_cell.angle_alpha   90.00
_cell.angle_beta   90.00
_cell.angle_gamma   90.00
#
_symmetry.space_group_name_H-M   'P 1'
#
loop_
_entity.id
_entity.type
_entity.pdbx_description
1 polymer ?
#
loop_
_entity_poly.entity_id
_entity_poly.type
_entity_poly.pdbx_seq_one_letter_code
_entity_poly.pdbx_strand_id
1 'polypeptide(L)'
;CSSRTRTGSSMSDSGRRDPDPDERSSRGAGRSTESDASPTSQFGNVKGLLWKRLRERKGRGVAKAEPPAATVPNGERVPSRSGSRESLLPPPSAAELDLSGDNVVVRPVHGSVVGERFCFQVITGEGSRSFGCASLAERDRWIENLRRTARPNKDNCERLELALSLWVYEGRDLPPRRRLRCHLQLDGTLFARTTAKAAGADGELFWGELFQLAALPPARALTLALCRDDHPTPPLATVTVPLAELAAAGQPLERWYQLSGGDTGERVPSVRVRGRYREVRVLPIVRYKELAEFITFHYRELCARLEPVIALRHKEELAGALVRVLQSTGKAKAFLIDLGVAELDRFDDREALIFREN
;
A
#
# COMPACT_ATOMS: atom_id res chain seq x y z
N CYS A 1 31.40 -61.44 -24.94
CA CYS A 1 31.88 -62.70 -24.32
C CYS A 1 31.06 -62.99 -23.07
N SER A 2 31.02 -64.26 -22.62
CA SER A 2 30.67 -64.77 -21.27
C SER A 2 29.71 -63.94 -20.38
N SER A 3 28.50 -64.39 -20.06
CA SER A 3 28.17 -65.42 -19.03
C SER A 3 28.60 -65.01 -17.60
N ARG A 4 27.84 -65.26 -16.53
CA ARG A 4 26.91 -66.38 -16.26
C ARG A 4 25.88 -66.06 -15.16
N THR A 5 24.81 -66.84 -15.11
CA THR A 5 23.72 -66.88 -14.10
C THR A 5 24.15 -67.20 -12.67
N ARG A 6 23.37 -66.78 -11.66
CA ARG A 6 22.91 -67.70 -10.58
C ARG A 6 21.64 -67.24 -9.83
N THR A 7 20.98 -68.20 -9.20
CA THR A 7 19.70 -68.11 -8.46
C THR A 7 19.78 -68.83 -7.10
N GLY A 8 18.82 -68.57 -6.20
CA GLY A 8 18.65 -69.20 -4.88
C GLY A 8 18.03 -68.20 -3.88
N SER A 9 16.85 -68.33 -3.25
CA SER A 9 15.79 -69.37 -3.05
C SER A 9 15.74 -69.99 -1.64
N SER A 10 14.85 -69.45 -0.78
CA SER A 10 14.12 -70.06 0.36
C SER A 10 13.28 -68.95 1.04
N MET A 11 12.04 -69.04 1.55
CA MET A 11 11.18 -70.11 2.12
C MET A 11 11.72 -70.71 3.44
N SER A 12 10.98 -70.83 4.56
CA SER A 12 9.52 -70.78 4.84
C SER A 12 9.24 -70.11 6.23
N ASP A 13 8.02 -69.65 6.58
CA ASP A 13 6.98 -70.32 7.44
C ASP A 13 7.45 -70.75 8.87
N SER A 14 6.76 -70.63 10.03
CA SER A 14 5.43 -70.13 10.51
C SER A 14 5.56 -69.70 12.03
N GLY A 15 4.58 -69.16 12.78
CA GLY A 15 3.24 -68.63 12.50
C GLY A 15 2.18 -68.79 13.64
N ARG A 16 1.64 -67.67 14.16
CA ARG A 16 0.50 -67.47 15.14
C ARG A 16 0.67 -67.93 16.62
N ARG A 17 0.36 -67.02 17.57
CA ARG A 17 -0.80 -67.10 18.53
C ARG A 17 -0.86 -65.98 19.60
N ASP A 18 -2.05 -65.41 19.77
CA ASP A 18 -2.62 -64.79 20.99
C ASP A 18 -3.23 -65.90 21.92
N PRO A 19 -3.64 -65.69 23.21
CA PRO A 19 -4.21 -64.46 23.79
C PRO A 19 -3.94 -64.10 25.29
N ASP A 20 -4.65 -63.05 25.75
CA ASP A 20 -4.97 -62.53 27.11
C ASP A 20 -5.60 -63.58 28.10
N PRO A 21 -5.94 -63.32 29.41
CA PRO A 21 -6.23 -62.03 30.10
C PRO A 21 -5.80 -61.87 31.62
N ASP A 22 -6.31 -60.82 32.29
CA ASP A 22 -6.49 -60.58 33.77
C ASP A 22 -5.21 -60.39 34.65
N GLU A 23 -5.14 -59.63 35.77
CA GLU A 23 -6.01 -58.73 36.59
C GLU A 23 -5.07 -57.83 37.49
N ARG A 24 -5.38 -56.95 38.48
CA ARG A 24 -6.59 -56.55 39.25
C ARG A 24 -6.49 -55.13 39.89
N SER A 25 -7.58 -54.36 39.86
CA SER A 25 -8.10 -53.33 40.83
C SER A 25 -7.21 -52.59 41.88
N SER A 26 -7.24 -51.25 41.86
CA SER A 26 -7.75 -50.39 42.99
C SER A 26 -7.97 -48.94 42.54
N ARG A 27 -9.21 -48.46 42.34
CA ARG A 27 -10.18 -47.90 43.32
C ARG A 27 -9.80 -46.55 43.95
N GLY A 28 -10.34 -45.47 43.39
CA GLY A 28 -10.52 -44.14 44.00
C GLY A 28 -11.56 -43.37 43.20
N ALA A 29 -12.60 -42.81 43.84
CA ALA A 29 -13.82 -42.35 43.14
C ALA A 29 -14.17 -40.88 43.38
N GLY A 30 -14.64 -40.21 42.32
CA GLY A 30 -15.30 -38.91 42.31
C GLY A 30 -16.27 -38.86 41.13
N ARG A 31 -17.47 -38.28 41.29
CA ARG A 31 -18.65 -38.62 40.45
C ARG A 31 -19.39 -37.42 39.89
N SER A 32 -19.72 -37.48 38.59
CA SER A 32 -20.79 -36.73 37.89
C SER A 32 -20.64 -35.19 37.84
N THR A 33 -21.20 -34.44 36.88
CA THR A 33 -22.29 -34.72 35.92
C THR A 33 -21.98 -34.24 34.49
N GLU A 34 -22.61 -34.89 33.50
CA GLU A 34 -22.71 -34.39 32.12
C GLU A 34 -23.77 -33.27 31.97
N SER A 35 -23.69 -32.49 30.90
CA SER A 35 -24.79 -31.70 30.33
C SER A 35 -24.41 -31.27 28.91
N ASP A 36 -25.14 -31.77 27.91
CA ASP A 36 -24.95 -31.42 26.50
C ASP A 36 -25.70 -30.12 26.16
N ALA A 37 -25.06 -29.17 25.47
CA ALA A 37 -25.75 -28.03 24.84
C ALA A 37 -24.84 -27.26 23.85
N SER A 38 -25.02 -27.50 22.55
CA SER A 38 -24.87 -26.46 21.52
C SER A 38 -26.26 -25.84 21.30
N PRO A 39 -26.41 -24.51 21.10
CA PRO A 39 -26.22 -23.98 19.74
C PRO A 39 -25.84 -22.48 19.62
N THR A 40 -25.75 -22.04 18.35
CA THR A 40 -25.89 -20.65 17.83
C THR A 40 -24.78 -19.62 18.04
N SER A 41 -24.62 -18.78 17.02
CA SER A 41 -23.59 -17.76 16.86
C SER A 41 -23.92 -16.43 17.54
N GLN A 42 -22.96 -15.80 18.22
CA GLN A 42 -23.06 -14.43 18.73
C GLN A 42 -21.86 -13.53 18.34
N PHE A 43 -21.54 -13.43 17.06
CA PHE A 43 -20.64 -12.38 16.55
C PHE A 43 -21.40 -11.11 16.21
N GLY A 44 -21.85 -10.39 17.24
CA GLY A 44 -22.64 -9.17 17.06
C GLY A 44 -22.76 -8.29 18.30
N ASN A 45 -21.66 -7.68 18.77
CA ASN A 45 -21.69 -6.46 19.60
C ASN A 45 -20.32 -5.79 19.82
N VAL A 46 -19.70 -5.23 18.77
CA VAL A 46 -18.47 -4.41 18.89
C VAL A 46 -18.72 -2.94 18.50
N LYS A 47 -19.66 -2.29 19.20
CA LYS A 47 -19.90 -0.83 19.11
C LYS A 47 -19.88 -0.09 20.46
N GLY A 48 -19.86 -0.80 21.60
CA GLY A 48 -20.09 -0.19 22.92
C GLY A 48 -18.86 0.32 23.70
N LEU A 49 -17.68 -0.32 23.60
CA LEU A 49 -16.66 -0.19 24.66
C LEU A 49 -15.56 0.89 24.47
N LEU A 50 -15.45 1.53 23.31
CA LEU A 50 -14.38 2.53 23.07
C LEU A 50 -14.74 3.96 23.53
N TRP A 51 -16.01 4.26 23.77
CA TRP A 51 -16.50 5.64 23.96
C TRP A 51 -16.33 6.22 25.38
N LYS A 52 -15.92 5.42 26.38
CA LYS A 52 -16.01 5.80 27.80
C LYS A 52 -14.73 6.34 28.46
N ARG A 53 -13.69 6.70 27.68
CA ARG A 53 -12.44 7.32 28.20
C ARG A 53 -12.16 8.75 27.73
N LEU A 54 -13.09 9.41 27.01
CA LEU A 54 -12.92 10.77 26.48
C LEU A 54 -13.90 11.79 27.11
N ARG A 55 -14.19 11.69 28.41
CA ARG A 55 -15.08 12.62 29.13
C ARG A 55 -14.48 13.25 30.40
N GLU A 56 -13.17 13.10 30.65
CA GLU A 56 -12.52 13.67 31.86
C GLU A 56 -11.31 14.56 31.54
N ARG A 57 -11.47 15.53 30.62
CA ARG A 57 -10.53 16.66 30.50
C ARG A 57 -11.15 17.92 29.86
N LYS A 58 -12.17 18.50 30.50
CA LYS A 58 -12.71 19.82 30.13
C LYS A 58 -12.35 20.86 31.20
N GLY A 59 -11.36 21.72 30.93
CA GLY A 59 -10.88 22.70 31.91
C GLY A 59 -10.19 23.92 31.28
N ARG A 60 -10.91 25.07 31.29
CA ARG A 60 -10.45 26.47 31.18
C ARG A 60 -9.42 26.82 30.08
N GLY A 61 -9.90 27.58 29.09
CA GLY A 61 -9.14 28.52 28.25
C GLY A 61 -10.10 29.64 27.82
N VAL A 62 -9.65 30.91 27.81
CA VAL A 62 -10.52 32.09 27.64
C VAL A 62 -10.35 32.69 26.24
N ALA A 63 -11.45 33.14 25.64
CA ALA A 63 -11.46 33.80 24.33
C ALA A 63 -11.09 35.30 24.42
N LYS A 64 -10.49 35.83 23.34
CA LYS A 64 -10.34 37.26 23.09
C LYS A 64 -10.65 37.54 21.61
N ALA A 65 -11.30 38.65 21.31
CA ALA A 65 -11.78 39.01 19.98
C ALA A 65 -11.03 40.22 19.40
N GLU A 66 -11.09 40.38 18.07
CA GLU A 66 -10.60 41.54 17.31
C GLU A 66 -11.64 41.99 16.25
N PRO A 67 -11.62 43.25 15.79
CA PRO A 67 -12.71 43.87 15.01
C PRO A 67 -12.63 43.64 13.48
N PRO A 68 -13.72 43.90 12.73
CA PRO A 68 -13.81 43.62 11.29
C PRO A 68 -13.18 44.71 10.38
N ALA A 69 -12.83 44.30 9.15
CA ALA A 69 -12.35 45.17 8.07
C ALA A 69 -13.44 45.42 7.00
N ALA A 70 -13.29 46.50 6.22
CA ALA A 70 -14.33 47.04 5.33
C ALA A 70 -14.37 46.44 3.90
N THR A 71 -15.47 46.72 3.18
CA THR A 71 -15.82 46.14 1.86
C THR A 71 -15.93 47.19 0.74
N VAL A 72 -15.24 46.98 -0.39
CA VAL A 72 -15.54 47.54 -1.74
C VAL A 72 -14.90 46.62 -2.83
N PRO A 73 -15.26 46.68 -4.13
CA PRO A 73 -15.71 45.45 -4.81
C PRO A 73 -15.06 45.09 -6.17
N ASN A 74 -15.49 43.94 -6.69
CA ASN A 74 -15.47 43.46 -8.08
C ASN A 74 -14.12 43.14 -8.77
N GLY A 75 -14.18 42.12 -9.63
CA GLY A 75 -13.07 41.54 -10.38
C GLY A 75 -13.23 40.02 -10.43
N GLU A 76 -13.66 39.49 -11.59
CA GLU A 76 -14.06 38.08 -11.73
C GLU A 76 -12.93 37.10 -11.35
N ARG A 77 -13.22 36.18 -10.43
CA ARG A 77 -12.33 35.07 -10.08
C ARG A 77 -13.14 33.80 -9.87
N VAL A 78 -12.82 32.76 -10.65
CA VAL A 78 -13.26 31.39 -10.38
C VAL A 78 -12.68 30.96 -9.02
N PRO A 79 -13.51 30.63 -8.01
CA PRO A 79 -13.04 30.44 -6.64
C PRO A 79 -12.50 29.03 -6.42
N SER A 80 -11.25 28.78 -6.82
CA SER A 80 -10.50 27.60 -6.39
C SER A 80 -10.19 27.67 -4.88
N ARG A 81 -11.15 27.25 -4.05
CA ARG A 81 -11.09 27.22 -2.57
C ARG A 81 -10.10 26.17 -2.01
N SER A 82 -8.87 26.14 -2.52
CA SER A 82 -7.74 25.32 -2.02
C SER A 82 -7.12 25.95 -0.77
N GLY A 83 -7.93 26.20 0.28
CA GLY A 83 -7.53 27.00 1.45
C GLY A 83 -7.91 26.44 2.83
N SER A 84 -8.69 25.35 2.91
CA SER A 84 -9.06 24.71 4.18
C SER A 84 -7.91 23.84 4.72
N ARG A 85 -7.01 24.45 5.51
CA ARG A 85 -6.01 23.75 6.32
C ARG A 85 -6.60 23.37 7.68
N GLU A 86 -7.30 22.24 7.72
CA GLU A 86 -7.84 21.67 8.95
C GLU A 86 -6.79 20.75 9.61
N SER A 87 -6.08 21.28 10.61
CA SER A 87 -5.19 20.47 11.46
C SER A 87 -6.04 19.65 12.43
N LEU A 88 -6.01 18.32 12.28
CA LEU A 88 -7.01 17.40 12.82
C LEU A 88 -6.84 17.06 14.32
N LEU A 89 -6.96 18.08 15.16
CA LEU A 89 -7.26 17.94 16.58
C LEU A 89 -8.61 18.66 16.85
N PRO A 90 -9.76 18.01 16.61
CA PRO A 90 -9.99 16.56 16.52
C PRO A 90 -9.90 15.96 15.10
N PRO A 91 -9.85 14.62 14.97
CA PRO A 91 -10.12 13.95 13.69
C PRO A 91 -11.56 14.22 13.20
N PRO A 92 -11.79 14.28 11.88
CA PRO A 92 -13.09 14.59 11.31
C PRO A 92 -14.01 13.39 11.49
N SER A 93 -15.27 13.61 11.89
CA SER A 93 -16.23 12.52 11.85
C SER A 93 -16.60 12.22 10.39
N ALA A 94 -16.88 10.96 10.09
CA ALA A 94 -17.39 10.56 8.77
C ALA A 94 -18.81 11.10 8.46
N ALA A 95 -19.37 11.95 9.34
CA ALA A 95 -20.61 12.70 9.13
C ALA A 95 -20.37 14.20 8.82
N GLU A 96 -19.16 14.73 9.04
CA GLU A 96 -18.74 16.08 8.61
C GLU A 96 -18.19 16.10 7.16
N LEU A 97 -17.97 14.91 6.60
CA LEU A 97 -17.61 14.67 5.22
C LEU A 97 -18.86 14.12 4.51
N ASP A 98 -19.38 14.82 3.51
CA ASP A 98 -20.37 14.22 2.61
C ASP A 98 -19.67 13.17 1.74
N LEU A 99 -19.84 11.90 2.15
CA LEU A 99 -19.34 10.73 1.45
C LEU A 99 -20.44 10.03 0.63
N SER A 100 -21.62 10.65 0.48
CA SER A 100 -22.79 10.01 -0.13
C SER A 100 -22.80 10.00 -1.66
N GLY A 101 -22.05 10.89 -2.31
CA GLY A 101 -21.98 10.98 -3.78
C GLY A 101 -20.99 10.02 -4.43
N ASP A 102 -21.35 9.46 -5.60
CA ASP A 102 -20.56 8.45 -6.33
C ASP A 102 -19.12 8.89 -6.69
N ASN A 103 -18.91 10.20 -6.83
CA ASN A 103 -17.65 10.81 -7.26
C ASN A 103 -16.66 11.09 -6.12
N VAL A 104 -16.89 10.58 -4.91
CA VAL A 104 -15.93 10.71 -3.80
C VAL A 104 -14.60 10.03 -4.14
N VAL A 105 -13.50 10.79 -4.08
CA VAL A 105 -12.13 10.31 -4.26
C VAL A 105 -11.32 10.62 -3.00
N VAL A 106 -10.92 9.56 -2.29
CA VAL A 106 -10.00 9.64 -1.15
C VAL A 106 -8.63 9.15 -1.61
N ARG A 107 -7.60 10.00 -1.51
CA ARG A 107 -6.24 9.70 -2.00
C ARG A 107 -5.15 10.08 -0.99
N PRO A 108 -4.03 9.34 -0.90
CA PRO A 108 -2.84 9.86 -0.23
C PRO A 108 -2.34 11.11 -0.97
N VAL A 109 -1.77 12.05 -0.23
CA VAL A 109 -1.11 13.24 -0.79
C VAL A 109 0.36 13.20 -0.44
N HIS A 110 1.23 13.44 -1.42
CA HIS A 110 2.66 13.50 -1.15
C HIS A 110 2.98 14.73 -0.29
N GLY A 111 3.81 14.58 0.75
CA GLY A 111 3.97 15.61 1.77
C GLY A 111 4.46 16.96 1.23
N SER A 112 5.27 16.95 0.17
CA SER A 112 5.72 18.17 -0.51
C SER A 112 4.62 18.96 -1.25
N VAL A 113 3.38 18.45 -1.33
CA VAL A 113 2.22 19.21 -1.82
C VAL A 113 1.67 20.13 -0.72
N VAL A 114 1.50 19.61 0.50
CA VAL A 114 0.82 20.28 1.63
C VAL A 114 1.79 20.93 2.62
N GLY A 115 3.05 20.48 2.66
CA GLY A 115 4.07 20.91 3.62
C GLY A 115 4.16 20.04 4.88
N GLU A 116 3.29 19.04 5.03
CA GLU A 116 3.20 18.14 6.18
C GLU A 116 3.45 16.68 5.77
N ARG A 117 3.78 15.79 6.73
CA ARG A 117 3.95 14.36 6.47
C ARG A 117 2.62 13.61 6.64
N PHE A 118 2.54 12.44 6.01
CA PHE A 118 1.41 11.50 6.13
C PHE A 118 0.03 12.08 5.77
N CYS A 119 -0.05 13.02 4.84
CA CYS A 119 -1.31 13.65 4.45
C CYS A 119 -2.17 12.78 3.52
N PHE A 120 -3.48 13.01 3.56
CA PHE A 120 -4.44 12.54 2.57
C PHE A 120 -5.39 13.68 2.14
N GLN A 121 -6.16 13.46 1.07
CA GLN A 121 -7.18 14.39 0.59
C GLN A 121 -8.46 13.63 0.27
N VAL A 122 -9.60 14.22 0.64
CA VAL A 122 -10.93 13.83 0.20
C VAL A 122 -11.40 14.87 -0.83
N ILE A 123 -11.85 14.39 -1.98
CA ILE A 123 -12.47 15.20 -3.03
C ILE A 123 -13.93 14.74 -3.15
N THR A 124 -14.87 15.68 -3.09
CA THR A 124 -16.31 15.49 -3.23
C THR A 124 -16.86 16.47 -4.26
N GLY A 125 -18.17 16.45 -4.54
CA GLY A 125 -18.80 17.47 -5.41
C GLY A 125 -18.71 18.90 -4.86
N GLU A 126 -18.54 19.06 -3.53
CA GLU A 126 -18.42 20.35 -2.86
C GLU A 126 -17.01 20.98 -2.99
N GLY A 127 -16.00 20.17 -3.34
CA GLY A 127 -14.60 20.58 -3.42
C GLY A 127 -13.63 19.56 -2.80
N SER A 128 -12.44 20.01 -2.40
CA SER A 128 -11.38 19.14 -1.87
C SER A 128 -10.86 19.60 -0.51
N ARG A 129 -10.89 18.72 0.49
CA ARG A 129 -10.34 18.95 1.84
C ARG A 129 -9.10 18.07 2.05
N SER A 130 -8.02 18.66 2.58
CA SER A 130 -6.72 18.00 2.78
C SER A 130 -6.42 17.89 4.28
N PHE A 131 -5.89 16.74 4.69
CA PHE A 131 -5.85 16.30 6.07
C PHE A 131 -4.47 15.73 6.44
N GLY A 132 -3.91 16.16 7.57
CA GLY A 132 -2.68 15.61 8.17
C GLY A 132 -2.94 14.42 9.10
N CYS A 133 -1.92 13.60 9.35
CA CYS A 133 -1.95 12.48 10.31
C CYS A 133 -0.62 12.40 11.07
N ALA A 134 -0.64 11.88 12.29
CA ALA A 134 0.56 11.71 13.11
C ALA A 134 1.47 10.56 12.61
N SER A 135 0.93 9.60 11.85
CA SER A 135 1.69 8.47 11.31
C SER A 135 1.17 7.97 9.96
N LEU A 136 2.03 7.22 9.25
CA LEU A 136 1.68 6.51 8.02
C LEU A 136 0.52 5.52 8.23
N ALA A 137 0.58 4.73 9.30
CA ALA A 137 -0.43 3.72 9.62
C ALA A 137 -1.80 4.35 9.97
N GLU A 138 -1.80 5.52 10.61
CA GLU A 138 -3.02 6.31 10.84
C GLU A 138 -3.61 6.83 9.52
N ARG A 139 -2.78 7.45 8.66
CA ARG A 139 -3.21 7.90 7.33
C ARG A 139 -3.85 6.79 6.53
N ASP A 140 -3.19 5.62 6.49
CA ASP A 140 -3.66 4.51 5.65
C ASP A 140 -4.94 3.87 6.23
N ARG A 141 -5.09 3.85 7.56
CA ARG A 141 -6.36 3.51 8.22
C ARG A 141 -7.48 4.51 7.89
N TRP A 142 -7.20 5.82 7.86
CA TRP A 142 -8.18 6.83 7.47
C TRP A 142 -8.59 6.70 6.00
N ILE A 143 -7.62 6.60 5.10
CA ILE A 143 -7.86 6.40 3.66
C ILE A 143 -8.73 5.16 3.43
N GLU A 144 -8.39 4.03 4.06
CA GLU A 144 -9.14 2.78 3.90
C GLU A 144 -10.56 2.86 4.47
N ASN A 145 -10.72 3.39 5.70
CA ASN A 145 -12.03 3.56 6.31
C ASN A 145 -12.94 4.46 5.46
N LEU A 146 -12.45 5.63 5.03
CA LEU A 146 -13.22 6.58 4.23
C LEU A 146 -13.56 6.03 2.83
N ARG A 147 -12.64 5.29 2.19
CA ARG A 147 -12.92 4.57 0.93
C ARG A 147 -14.02 3.53 1.09
N ARG A 148 -14.00 2.77 2.19
CA ARG A 148 -15.01 1.75 2.48
C ARG A 148 -16.38 2.37 2.80
N THR A 149 -16.42 3.50 3.49
CA THR A 149 -17.66 4.25 3.74
C THR A 149 -18.24 4.82 2.45
N ALA A 150 -17.42 5.43 1.59
CA ALA A 150 -17.87 6.01 0.33
C ALA A 150 -18.24 4.97 -0.75
N ARG A 151 -17.64 3.77 -0.70
CA ARG A 151 -17.88 2.69 -1.68
C ARG A 151 -17.99 1.33 -0.98
N PRO A 152 -19.07 1.06 -0.22
CA PRO A 152 -19.21 -0.18 0.56
C PRO A 152 -19.23 -1.44 -0.32
N ASN A 153 -19.71 -1.32 -1.56
CA ASN A 153 -19.73 -2.40 -2.54
C ASN A 153 -18.44 -2.50 -3.39
N LYS A 154 -17.35 -1.78 -3.05
CA LYS A 154 -16.11 -1.72 -3.85
C LYS A 154 -15.57 -3.10 -4.26
N ASP A 155 -15.66 -4.09 -3.37
CA ASP A 155 -15.18 -5.45 -3.62
C ASP A 155 -16.19 -6.37 -4.32
N ASN A 156 -17.46 -5.97 -4.43
CA ASN A 156 -18.49 -6.73 -5.16
C ASN A 156 -18.59 -6.33 -6.65
N CYS A 157 -17.87 -5.30 -7.08
CA CYS A 157 -17.88 -4.78 -8.45
C CYS A 157 -16.52 -4.98 -9.14
N GLU A 158 -16.51 -5.06 -10.48
CA GLU A 158 -15.26 -4.89 -11.22
C GLU A 158 -14.79 -3.44 -11.10
N ARG A 159 -13.48 -3.24 -10.95
CA ARG A 159 -12.87 -1.91 -10.81
C ARG A 159 -11.49 -1.84 -11.46
N LEU A 160 -11.08 -0.61 -11.75
CA LEU A 160 -9.73 -0.30 -12.22
C LEU A 160 -8.92 0.29 -11.05
N GLU A 161 -7.83 -0.38 -10.66
CA GLU A 161 -6.85 0.17 -9.73
C GLU A 161 -5.67 0.72 -10.54
N LEU A 162 -5.44 2.03 -10.43
CA LEU A 162 -4.43 2.77 -11.20
C LEU A 162 -3.28 3.21 -10.29
N ALA A 163 -2.04 3.06 -10.75
CA ALA A 163 -0.86 3.46 -9.99
C ALA A 163 0.30 3.95 -10.89
N LEU A 164 1.10 4.87 -10.37
CA LEU A 164 2.36 5.34 -10.97
C LEU A 164 3.50 5.14 -9.96
N SER A 165 4.54 4.43 -10.39
CA SER A 165 5.85 4.44 -9.73
C SER A 165 6.80 5.27 -10.58
N LEU A 166 7.42 6.30 -9.99
CA LEU A 166 8.27 7.23 -10.72
C LEU A 166 9.52 7.60 -9.91
N TRP A 167 10.70 7.34 -10.46
CA TRP A 167 11.95 7.95 -10.03
C TRP A 167 12.21 9.23 -10.82
N VAL A 168 12.52 10.32 -10.12
CA VAL A 168 13.17 11.50 -10.70
C VAL A 168 14.62 11.48 -10.21
N TYR A 169 15.54 11.08 -11.09
CA TYR A 169 16.94 10.88 -10.70
C TYR A 169 17.69 12.20 -10.67
N GLU A 170 17.81 12.87 -11.81
CA GLU A 170 18.71 14.01 -11.99
C GLU A 170 18.26 14.88 -13.16
N GLY A 171 18.78 16.09 -13.25
CA GLY A 171 18.64 16.94 -14.43
C GLY A 171 19.93 17.67 -14.74
N ARG A 172 20.13 17.93 -16.04
CA ARG A 172 21.32 18.57 -16.62
C ARG A 172 20.93 19.77 -17.47
N ASP A 173 21.91 20.60 -17.78
CA ASP A 173 21.73 21.85 -18.51
C ASP A 173 20.67 22.76 -17.85
N LEU A 174 20.54 22.67 -16.53
CA LEU A 174 19.61 23.47 -15.73
C LEU A 174 20.23 24.85 -15.42
N PRO A 175 19.40 25.89 -15.15
CA PRO A 175 19.91 27.20 -14.75
C PRO A 175 20.86 27.13 -13.54
N PRO A 176 22.16 27.42 -13.70
CA PRO A 176 23.18 27.08 -12.70
C PRO A 176 23.02 27.92 -11.42
N ARG A 177 23.38 27.34 -10.27
CA ARG A 177 23.26 27.93 -8.93
C ARG A 177 21.83 28.35 -8.53
N ARG A 178 20.78 28.00 -9.28
CA ARG A 178 19.38 28.23 -8.90
C ARG A 178 18.84 27.09 -8.06
N ARG A 179 17.94 27.41 -7.13
CA ARG A 179 17.24 26.39 -6.32
C ARG A 179 16.00 25.92 -7.07
N LEU A 180 15.97 24.64 -7.43
CA LEU A 180 15.03 24.05 -8.36
C LEU A 180 14.35 22.80 -7.78
N ARG A 181 13.13 22.55 -8.23
CA ARG A 181 12.33 21.33 -7.95
C ARG A 181 11.48 20.96 -9.16
N CYS A 182 11.16 19.69 -9.32
CA CYS A 182 10.21 19.20 -10.30
C CYS A 182 8.83 19.02 -9.64
N HIS A 183 7.79 19.62 -10.21
CA HIS A 183 6.40 19.32 -9.91
C HIS A 183 5.95 18.12 -10.76
N LEU A 184 5.28 17.15 -10.11
CA LEU A 184 4.72 15.95 -10.74
C LEU A 184 3.20 16.14 -10.85
N GLN A 185 2.72 16.30 -12.08
CA GLN A 185 1.31 16.52 -12.42
C GLN A 185 0.75 15.37 -13.24
N LEU A 186 -0.51 15.02 -13.02
CA LEU A 186 -1.28 14.10 -13.87
C LEU A 186 -2.47 14.89 -14.43
N ASP A 187 -2.55 14.99 -15.77
CA ASP A 187 -3.53 15.84 -16.48
C ASP A 187 -3.68 17.23 -15.83
N GLY A 188 -2.54 17.91 -15.57
CA GLY A 188 -2.45 19.23 -14.92
C GLY A 188 -2.61 19.24 -13.39
N THR A 189 -3.24 18.22 -12.80
CA THR A 189 -3.44 18.13 -11.33
C THR A 189 -2.13 17.78 -10.62
N LEU A 190 -1.74 18.52 -9.60
CA LEU A 190 -0.51 18.27 -8.83
C LEU A 190 -0.66 17.05 -7.88
N PHE A 191 0.27 16.10 -7.97
CA PHE A 191 0.34 14.92 -7.09
C PHE A 191 1.56 14.93 -6.16
N ALA A 192 2.71 15.45 -6.60
CA ALA A 192 3.93 15.55 -5.80
C ALA A 192 4.87 16.67 -6.28
N ARG A 193 5.90 16.94 -5.49
CA ARG A 193 7.05 17.80 -5.84
C ARG A 193 8.33 17.12 -5.37
N THR A 194 9.44 17.24 -6.09
CA THR A 194 10.76 16.87 -5.54
C THR A 194 11.24 17.88 -4.49
N THR A 195 12.29 17.52 -3.75
CA THR A 195 12.98 18.46 -2.85
C THR A 195 13.61 19.61 -3.63
N ALA A 196 13.60 20.80 -3.03
CA ALA A 196 14.23 21.99 -3.60
C ALA A 196 15.74 21.94 -3.36
N LYS A 197 16.52 21.71 -4.41
CA LYS A 197 17.98 21.58 -4.38
C LYS A 197 18.63 22.64 -5.28
N ALA A 198 19.85 23.07 -4.97
CA ALA A 198 20.57 24.03 -5.81
C ALA A 198 21.29 23.28 -6.94
N ALA A 199 21.07 23.70 -8.19
CA ALA A 199 21.86 23.22 -9.33
C ALA A 199 23.33 23.62 -9.21
N GLY A 200 24.23 22.81 -9.75
CA GLY A 200 25.66 23.06 -9.79
C GLY A 200 26.03 24.31 -10.60
N ALA A 201 27.35 24.58 -10.69
CA ALA A 201 27.87 25.66 -11.55
C ALA A 201 27.91 25.26 -13.04
N ASP A 202 27.89 23.95 -13.30
CA ASP A 202 27.78 23.23 -14.57
C ASP A 202 26.34 23.10 -15.09
N GLY A 203 25.34 23.23 -14.21
CA GLY A 203 23.92 23.02 -14.51
C GLY A 203 23.41 21.61 -14.18
N GLU A 204 24.20 20.77 -13.51
CA GLU A 204 23.80 19.44 -13.04
C GLU A 204 23.04 19.49 -11.70
N LEU A 205 22.11 18.56 -11.49
CA LEU A 205 21.32 18.47 -10.26
C LEU A 205 20.76 17.07 -9.99
N PHE A 206 21.24 16.41 -8.94
CA PHE A 206 20.75 15.08 -8.53
C PHE A 206 19.65 15.16 -7.46
N TRP A 207 18.44 14.68 -7.78
CA TRP A 207 17.34 14.49 -6.83
C TRP A 207 17.40 13.11 -6.15
N GLY A 208 17.35 12.03 -6.94
CA GLY A 208 17.32 10.65 -6.46
C GLY A 208 16.03 10.28 -5.73
N GLU A 209 14.87 10.80 -6.17
CA GLU A 209 13.61 10.70 -5.42
C GLU A 209 12.60 9.75 -6.08
N LEU A 210 12.03 8.83 -5.29
CA LEU A 210 10.99 7.88 -5.69
C LEU A 210 9.61 8.35 -5.21
N PHE A 211 8.66 8.37 -6.13
CA PHE A 211 7.24 8.63 -5.88
C PHE A 211 6.43 7.38 -6.20
N GLN A 212 5.75 6.85 -5.19
CA GLN A 212 4.78 5.76 -5.31
C GLN A 212 3.37 6.34 -5.12
N LEU A 213 2.62 6.46 -6.21
CA LEU A 213 1.26 7.00 -6.23
C LEU A 213 0.28 5.88 -6.59
N ALA A 214 -0.65 5.56 -5.69
CA ALA A 214 -1.56 4.42 -5.83
C ALA A 214 -3.04 4.81 -5.65
N ALA A 215 -3.93 4.08 -6.33
CA ALA A 215 -5.35 4.42 -6.47
C ALA A 215 -5.52 5.86 -7.00
N LEU A 216 -4.90 6.10 -8.15
CA LEU A 216 -5.01 7.31 -8.95
C LEU A 216 -6.40 7.42 -9.61
N PRO A 217 -6.88 8.63 -9.92
CA PRO A 217 -7.94 8.80 -10.91
C PRO A 217 -7.44 8.40 -12.31
N PRO A 218 -8.35 8.11 -13.26
CA PRO A 218 -8.00 8.01 -14.67
C PRO A 218 -7.28 9.27 -15.15
N ALA A 219 -6.12 9.10 -15.79
CA ALA A 219 -5.30 10.17 -16.32
C ALA A 219 -4.66 9.72 -17.64
N ARG A 220 -4.27 10.67 -18.50
CA ARG A 220 -3.70 10.41 -19.82
C ARG A 220 -2.21 10.72 -19.91
N ALA A 221 -1.74 11.74 -19.19
CA ALA A 221 -0.37 12.21 -19.26
C ALA A 221 0.23 12.58 -17.90
N LEU A 222 1.52 12.27 -17.75
CA LEU A 222 2.39 12.76 -16.69
C LEU A 222 3.09 14.02 -17.19
N THR A 223 2.86 15.16 -16.55
CA THR A 223 3.65 16.37 -16.79
C THR A 223 4.66 16.55 -15.66
N LEU A 224 5.93 16.73 -16.03
CA LEU A 224 7.02 17.11 -15.14
C LEU A 224 7.38 18.57 -15.43
N ALA A 225 7.19 19.42 -14.43
CA ALA A 225 7.37 20.86 -14.57
C ALA A 225 8.50 21.35 -13.63
N LEU A 226 9.59 21.85 -14.22
CA LEU A 226 10.73 22.39 -13.49
C LEU A 226 10.39 23.79 -12.97
N CYS A 227 10.38 23.97 -11.66
CA CYS A 227 10.04 25.22 -10.99
C CYS A 227 11.21 25.73 -10.15
N ARG A 228 11.31 27.06 -9.99
CA ARG A 228 12.15 27.66 -8.94
C ARG A 228 11.56 27.35 -7.57
N ASP A 229 12.41 27.38 -6.55
CA ASP A 229 11.93 27.41 -5.16
C ASP A 229 11.27 28.77 -4.84
N ASP A 230 11.74 29.81 -5.53
CA ASP A 230 11.48 31.23 -5.30
C ASP A 230 10.06 31.64 -5.77
N HIS A 231 9.14 31.79 -4.79
CA HIS A 231 7.75 32.26 -4.98
C HIS A 231 6.87 31.44 -5.95
N PRO A 232 5.54 31.71 -6.05
CA PRO A 232 4.66 31.07 -7.04
C PRO A 232 4.92 31.60 -8.45
N THR A 233 6.09 31.26 -9.00
CA THR A 233 6.49 31.53 -10.38
C THR A 233 5.95 30.46 -11.34
N PRO A 234 5.73 30.79 -12.64
CA PRO A 234 5.44 29.78 -13.65
C PRO A 234 6.61 28.78 -13.78
N PRO A 235 6.36 27.55 -14.26
CA PRO A 235 7.44 26.59 -14.50
C PRO A 235 8.41 27.12 -15.56
N LEU A 236 9.71 26.92 -15.32
CA LEU A 236 10.80 27.33 -16.21
C LEU A 236 10.84 26.50 -17.48
N ALA A 237 10.47 25.23 -17.39
CA ALA A 237 10.35 24.31 -18.51
C ALA A 237 9.50 23.11 -18.09
N THR A 238 8.86 22.44 -19.04
CA THR A 238 7.99 21.28 -18.78
C THR A 238 8.23 20.17 -19.81
N VAL A 239 7.94 18.92 -19.42
CA VAL A 239 7.79 17.82 -20.38
C VAL A 239 6.56 17.00 -20.03
N THR A 240 5.86 16.53 -21.05
CA THR A 240 4.63 15.74 -20.93
C THR A 240 4.86 14.36 -21.54
N VAL A 241 4.71 13.32 -20.72
CA VAL A 241 4.92 11.91 -21.09
C VAL A 241 3.55 11.20 -21.09
N PRO A 242 3.11 10.60 -22.20
CA PRO A 242 1.88 9.82 -22.24
C PRO A 242 1.94 8.64 -21.26
N LEU A 243 0.93 8.49 -20.40
CA LEU A 243 0.88 7.37 -19.44
C LEU A 243 0.74 6.01 -20.15
N ALA A 244 0.19 6.00 -21.37
CA ALA A 244 0.17 4.83 -22.24
C ALA A 244 1.58 4.34 -22.61
N GLU A 245 2.57 5.22 -22.78
CA GLU A 245 3.97 4.83 -23.02
C GLU A 245 4.55 4.14 -21.78
N LEU A 246 4.29 4.69 -20.59
CA LEU A 246 4.72 4.13 -19.31
C LEU A 246 3.97 2.84 -18.90
N ALA A 247 2.88 2.50 -19.59
CA ALA A 247 2.11 1.26 -19.40
C ALA A 247 2.48 0.17 -20.41
N ALA A 248 2.74 0.54 -21.67
CA ALA A 248 3.18 -0.38 -22.72
C ALA A 248 4.57 -0.98 -22.44
N ALA A 249 5.40 -0.29 -21.66
CA ALA A 249 6.71 -0.78 -21.23
C ALA A 249 6.60 -1.94 -20.22
N GLY A 250 6.97 -3.16 -20.64
CA GLY A 250 6.97 -4.35 -19.79
C GLY A 250 7.89 -4.28 -18.56
N GLN A 251 8.87 -3.35 -18.58
CA GLN A 251 9.71 -2.96 -17.45
C GLN A 251 9.66 -1.43 -17.25
N PRO A 252 9.95 -0.89 -16.04
CA PRO A 252 9.92 0.56 -15.82
C PRO A 252 10.87 1.30 -16.75
N LEU A 253 10.31 2.14 -17.63
CA LEU A 253 10.99 2.88 -18.68
C LEU A 253 11.86 3.98 -18.09
N GLU A 254 13.18 3.87 -18.26
CA GLU A 254 14.14 4.93 -17.93
C GLU A 254 14.55 5.68 -19.20
N ARG A 255 14.46 7.03 -19.18
CA ARG A 255 14.87 7.89 -20.29
C ARG A 255 15.27 9.29 -19.80
N TRP A 256 16.12 9.95 -20.56
CA TRP A 256 16.31 11.41 -20.52
C TRP A 256 15.20 12.12 -21.30
N TYR A 257 14.48 13.01 -20.64
CA TYR A 257 13.43 13.83 -21.24
C TYR A 257 13.89 15.28 -21.33
N GLN A 258 13.87 15.86 -22.54
CA GLN A 258 14.10 17.30 -22.75
C GLN A 258 12.87 18.10 -22.30
N LEU A 259 13.10 19.24 -21.65
CA LEU A 259 12.05 20.13 -21.17
C LEU A 259 11.85 21.29 -22.17
N SER A 260 10.60 21.53 -22.55
CA SER A 260 10.17 22.65 -23.40
C SER A 260 9.85 23.90 -22.57
N GLY A 261 10.14 25.09 -23.10
CA GLY A 261 9.77 26.37 -22.49
C GLY A 261 10.88 27.11 -21.74
N GLY A 262 12.10 26.56 -21.72
CA GLY A 262 13.28 27.28 -21.19
C GLY A 262 13.61 28.54 -21.98
N ASP A 263 14.06 29.57 -21.27
CA ASP A 263 14.60 30.81 -21.84
C ASP A 263 15.82 30.51 -22.73
N THR A 264 16.00 31.24 -23.84
CA THR A 264 16.71 30.75 -25.04
C THR A 264 18.25 30.80 -24.95
N GLY A 265 18.83 30.00 -24.05
CA GLY A 265 20.25 29.66 -24.03
C GLY A 265 20.61 28.50 -24.98
N GLU A 266 21.90 28.30 -25.23
CA GLU A 266 22.42 27.27 -26.17
C GLU A 266 22.10 25.82 -25.78
N ARG A 267 21.66 25.57 -24.54
CA ARG A 267 21.43 24.21 -24.02
C ARG A 267 20.00 24.03 -23.53
N VAL A 268 19.39 22.91 -23.89
CA VAL A 268 18.00 22.58 -23.55
C VAL A 268 17.99 21.78 -22.23
N PRO A 269 17.37 22.30 -21.15
CA PRO A 269 17.26 21.58 -19.88
C PRO A 269 16.67 20.19 -20.06
N SER A 270 17.23 19.17 -19.41
CA SER A 270 16.72 17.80 -19.49
C SER A 270 16.79 17.06 -18.16
N VAL A 271 15.89 16.09 -17.95
CA VAL A 271 15.72 15.35 -16.69
C VAL A 271 15.68 13.85 -16.95
N ARG A 272 16.42 13.07 -16.16
CA ARG A 272 16.45 11.60 -16.21
C ARG A 272 15.38 11.03 -15.28
N VAL A 273 14.49 10.23 -15.84
CA VAL A 273 13.26 9.76 -15.17
C VAL A 273 13.07 8.28 -15.46
N ARG A 274 12.68 7.50 -14.44
CA ARG A 274 12.29 6.09 -14.61
C ARG A 274 10.88 5.84 -14.11
N GLY A 275 9.96 5.54 -15.02
CA GLY A 275 8.53 5.43 -14.73
C GLY A 275 7.92 4.08 -15.08
N ARG A 276 6.90 3.69 -14.32
CA ARG A 276 5.95 2.65 -14.73
C ARG A 276 4.54 3.05 -14.29
N TYR A 277 3.65 3.20 -15.26
CA TYR A 277 2.21 3.25 -15.01
C TYR A 277 1.69 1.81 -14.94
N ARG A 278 0.78 1.54 -14.01
CA ARG A 278 0.12 0.24 -13.85
C ARG A 278 -1.38 0.46 -13.87
N GLU A 279 -2.04 -0.24 -14.79
CA GLU A 279 -3.48 -0.38 -14.85
C GLU A 279 -3.83 -1.83 -14.51
N VAL A 280 -4.63 -2.03 -13.46
CA VAL A 280 -5.01 -3.36 -12.96
C VAL A 280 -6.52 -3.45 -12.87
N ARG A 281 -7.12 -4.30 -13.72
CA ARG A 281 -8.52 -4.70 -13.58
C ARG A 281 -8.64 -5.69 -12.41
N VAL A 282 -9.38 -5.30 -11.39
CA VAL A 282 -9.73 -6.14 -10.24
C VAL A 282 -11.18 -6.56 -10.38
N LEU A 283 -11.41 -7.87 -10.42
CA LEU A 283 -12.74 -8.47 -10.58
C LEU A 283 -13.54 -8.41 -9.26
N PRO A 284 -14.87 -8.62 -9.29
CA PRO A 284 -15.66 -8.87 -8.08
C PRO A 284 -15.04 -9.98 -7.23
N ILE A 285 -15.01 -9.81 -5.90
CA ILE A 285 -14.29 -10.67 -4.95
C ILE A 285 -14.68 -12.15 -5.04
N VAL A 286 -15.95 -12.43 -5.39
CA VAL A 286 -16.47 -13.78 -5.64
C VAL A 286 -15.70 -14.52 -6.75
N ARG A 287 -15.11 -13.81 -7.73
CA ARG A 287 -14.29 -14.37 -8.82
C ARG A 287 -12.89 -14.79 -8.39
N TYR A 288 -12.51 -14.51 -7.14
CA TYR A 288 -11.26 -14.96 -6.54
C TYR A 288 -11.48 -16.01 -5.45
N LYS A 289 -12.70 -16.52 -5.27
CA LYS A 289 -13.05 -17.45 -4.19
C LYS A 289 -12.22 -18.73 -4.28
N GLU A 290 -12.20 -19.38 -5.44
CA GLU A 290 -11.53 -20.65 -5.67
C GLU A 290 -10.00 -20.51 -5.51
N LEU A 291 -9.45 -19.35 -5.89
CA LEU A 291 -8.04 -19.00 -5.69
C LEU A 291 -7.72 -18.77 -4.20
N ALA A 292 -8.60 -18.08 -3.47
CA ALA A 292 -8.46 -17.87 -2.03
C ALA A 292 -8.56 -19.18 -1.25
N GLU A 293 -9.49 -20.08 -1.63
CA GLU A 293 -9.61 -21.44 -1.09
C GLU A 293 -8.35 -22.26 -1.40
N PHE A 294 -7.86 -22.27 -2.65
CA PHE A 294 -6.61 -22.94 -3.01
C PHE A 294 -5.42 -22.46 -2.18
N ILE A 295 -5.22 -21.13 -2.05
CA ILE A 295 -4.17 -20.56 -1.19
C ILE A 295 -4.37 -20.98 0.27
N THR A 296 -5.61 -21.00 0.77
CA THR A 296 -5.96 -21.31 2.17
C THR A 296 -5.71 -22.77 2.56
N PHE A 297 -5.82 -23.71 1.61
CA PHE A 297 -5.61 -25.13 1.84
C PHE A 297 -4.24 -25.66 1.36
N HIS A 298 -3.62 -25.03 0.37
CA HIS A 298 -2.39 -25.53 -0.30
C HIS A 298 -1.16 -24.61 -0.14
N TYR A 299 -1.18 -23.61 0.77
CA TYR A 299 -0.05 -22.68 0.96
C TYR A 299 1.31 -23.37 1.19
N ARG A 300 1.34 -24.52 1.88
CA ARG A 300 2.60 -25.27 2.13
C ARG A 300 3.24 -25.74 0.82
N GLU A 301 2.46 -26.39 -0.04
CA GLU A 301 2.91 -26.86 -1.35
C GLU A 301 3.21 -25.70 -2.30
N LEU A 302 2.38 -24.65 -2.27
CA LEU A 302 2.56 -23.43 -3.06
C LEU A 302 3.91 -22.76 -2.74
N CYS A 303 4.25 -22.58 -1.46
CA CYS A 303 5.54 -22.06 -1.05
C CYS A 303 6.68 -22.99 -1.47
N ALA A 304 6.61 -24.29 -1.17
CA ALA A 304 7.67 -25.25 -1.51
C ALA A 304 7.96 -25.34 -3.03
N ARG A 305 6.96 -25.15 -3.89
CA ARG A 305 7.14 -25.12 -5.36
C ARG A 305 7.62 -23.75 -5.89
N LEU A 306 7.22 -22.64 -5.27
CA LEU A 306 7.56 -21.30 -5.73
C LEU A 306 8.92 -20.79 -5.21
N GLU A 307 9.27 -21.12 -3.98
CA GLU A 307 10.51 -20.69 -3.31
C GLU A 307 11.79 -20.87 -4.15
N PRO A 308 12.08 -22.03 -4.79
CA PRO A 308 13.29 -22.21 -5.59
C PRO A 308 13.22 -21.55 -6.99
N VAL A 309 12.04 -21.11 -7.43
CA VAL A 309 11.82 -20.53 -8.77
C VAL A 309 11.73 -19.00 -8.71
N ILE A 310 11.28 -18.44 -7.60
CA ILE A 310 11.07 -17.01 -7.43
C ILE A 310 12.37 -16.30 -7.04
N ALA A 311 12.80 -15.37 -7.90
CA ALA A 311 13.91 -14.47 -7.60
C ALA A 311 13.65 -13.66 -6.31
N LEU A 312 14.63 -13.70 -5.40
CA LEU A 312 14.67 -13.05 -4.07
C LEU A 312 13.79 -11.78 -3.93
N ARG A 313 14.02 -10.78 -4.77
CA ARG A 313 13.29 -9.48 -4.77
C ARG A 313 11.75 -9.57 -4.89
N HIS A 314 11.18 -10.72 -5.26
CA HIS A 314 9.72 -10.91 -5.31
C HIS A 314 9.21 -11.84 -4.18
N LYS A 315 10.09 -12.49 -3.40
CA LYS A 315 9.69 -13.31 -2.25
C LYS A 315 8.95 -12.47 -1.21
N GLU A 316 9.45 -11.27 -0.89
CA GLU A 316 8.79 -10.32 0.02
C GLU A 316 7.39 -9.89 -0.50
N GLU A 317 7.28 -9.50 -1.77
CA GLU A 317 6.00 -9.11 -2.38
C GLU A 317 4.97 -10.26 -2.29
N LEU A 318 5.40 -11.50 -2.58
CA LEU A 318 4.56 -12.69 -2.48
C LEU A 318 4.20 -13.04 -1.03
N ALA A 319 5.17 -13.08 -0.12
CA ALA A 319 4.94 -13.40 1.29
C ALA A 319 3.97 -12.40 1.92
N GLY A 320 4.15 -11.10 1.66
CA GLY A 320 3.19 -10.07 2.07
C GLY A 320 1.80 -10.26 1.47
N ALA A 321 1.68 -10.75 0.22
CA ALA A 321 0.40 -11.07 -0.40
C ALA A 321 -0.26 -12.30 0.23
N LEU A 322 0.48 -13.39 0.44
CA LEU A 322 0.01 -14.61 1.08
C LEU A 322 -0.45 -14.34 2.51
N VAL A 323 0.32 -13.60 3.31
CA VAL A 323 -0.08 -13.19 4.67
C VAL A 323 -1.40 -12.40 4.64
N ARG A 324 -1.59 -11.47 3.69
CA ARG A 324 -2.84 -10.71 3.57
C ARG A 324 -4.05 -11.59 3.23
N VAL A 325 -3.90 -12.56 2.33
CA VAL A 325 -4.98 -13.52 1.97
C VAL A 325 -5.26 -14.48 3.13
N LEU A 326 -4.22 -15.08 3.71
CA LEU A 326 -4.36 -16.03 4.81
C LEU A 326 -4.84 -15.34 6.11
N GLN A 327 -4.66 -14.02 6.25
CA GLN A 327 -5.25 -13.24 7.34
C GLN A 327 -6.76 -13.02 7.16
N SER A 328 -7.26 -12.87 5.92
CA SER A 328 -8.71 -12.76 5.67
C SER A 328 -9.43 -14.10 5.76
N THR A 329 -8.75 -15.22 5.48
CA THR A 329 -9.29 -16.59 5.64
C THR A 329 -8.95 -17.26 6.99
N GLY A 330 -8.32 -16.52 7.92
CA GLY A 330 -8.05 -16.99 9.29
C GLY A 330 -6.90 -18.00 9.44
N LYS A 331 -6.15 -18.29 8.38
CA LYS A 331 -5.01 -19.24 8.37
C LYS A 331 -3.64 -18.61 8.67
N ALA A 332 -3.48 -17.28 8.68
CA ALA A 332 -2.16 -16.63 8.79
C ALA A 332 -1.29 -17.12 9.96
N LYS A 333 -1.87 -17.37 11.15
CA LYS A 333 -1.14 -17.94 12.28
C LYS A 333 -0.61 -19.35 11.98
N ALA A 334 -1.43 -20.21 11.39
CA ALA A 334 -1.02 -21.57 11.02
C ALA A 334 0.06 -21.54 9.95
N PHE A 335 -0.10 -20.72 8.91
CA PHE A 335 0.91 -20.51 7.86
C PHE A 335 2.29 -20.11 8.39
N LEU A 336 2.36 -19.16 9.32
CA LEU A 336 3.64 -18.71 9.90
C LEU A 336 4.30 -19.78 10.78
N ILE A 337 3.51 -20.57 11.52
CA ILE A 337 4.01 -21.71 12.30
C ILE A 337 4.51 -22.81 11.34
N ASP A 338 3.70 -23.17 10.36
CA ASP A 338 3.99 -24.21 9.37
C ASP A 338 5.27 -23.94 8.59
N LEU A 339 5.50 -22.68 8.20
CA LEU A 339 6.70 -22.27 7.48
C LEU A 339 7.94 -22.27 8.39
N GLY A 340 7.81 -21.84 9.65
CA GLY A 340 8.89 -21.90 10.63
C GLY A 340 9.31 -23.33 10.99
N VAL A 341 8.34 -24.23 11.17
CA VAL A 341 8.59 -25.67 11.39
C VAL A 341 9.24 -26.30 10.15
N ALA A 342 8.73 -26.02 8.95
CA ALA A 342 9.31 -26.55 7.72
C ALA A 342 10.76 -26.07 7.46
N GLU A 343 11.16 -24.91 7.98
CA GLU A 343 12.56 -24.42 7.91
C GLU A 343 13.45 -25.00 9.02
N LEU A 344 12.89 -25.30 10.21
CA LEU A 344 13.57 -26.09 11.24
C LEU A 344 13.86 -27.51 10.76
N ASP A 345 12.85 -28.23 10.25
CA ASP A 345 12.93 -29.60 9.73
C ASP A 345 13.94 -29.74 8.56
N ARG A 346 14.30 -28.64 7.89
CA ARG A 346 15.31 -28.60 6.81
C ARG A 346 16.75 -28.48 7.32
N PHE A 347 16.96 -28.00 8.55
CA PHE A 347 18.23 -27.46 9.02
C PHE A 347 18.63 -27.86 10.46
N ASP A 348 18.13 -28.99 10.98
CA ASP A 348 18.47 -29.58 12.30
C ASP A 348 19.87 -29.19 12.84
N ASP A 349 20.95 -29.62 12.17
CA ASP A 349 22.34 -29.40 12.61
C ASP A 349 22.95 -28.04 12.17
N ARG A 350 22.16 -27.12 11.62
CA ARG A 350 22.65 -25.92 10.91
C ARG A 350 21.84 -24.65 11.21
N GLU A 351 21.69 -24.32 12.48
CA GLU A 351 21.00 -23.12 13.00
C GLU A 351 21.33 -21.82 12.22
N ALA A 352 22.59 -21.64 11.80
CA ALA A 352 23.06 -20.48 11.04
C ALA A 352 22.42 -20.32 9.64
N LEU A 353 21.66 -21.31 9.16
CA LEU A 353 20.91 -21.24 7.90
C LEU A 353 19.41 -20.91 8.10
N ILE A 354 18.90 -20.99 9.34
CA ILE A 354 17.49 -20.74 9.67
C ILE A 354 17.20 -19.23 9.63
N PHE A 355 18.13 -18.40 10.11
CA PHE A 355 17.98 -16.94 10.18
C PHE A 355 18.40 -16.26 8.87
N ARG A 356 17.77 -16.65 7.75
CA ARG A 356 17.95 -16.02 6.44
C ARG A 356 16.95 -14.90 6.20
N GLU A 357 17.44 -13.77 5.73
CA GLU A 357 16.65 -12.59 5.31
C GLU A 357 16.01 -12.75 3.90
N ASN A 358 16.20 -13.92 3.25
CA ASN A 358 16.12 -14.10 1.79
C ASN A 358 15.02 -15.03 1.28
#